data_AF-U1N9B0-F1
#
_entry.id   AF-U1N9B0-F1
#
_cell.length_a   1.000
_cell.length_b   1.000
_cell.length_c   1.000
_cell.angle_alpha   90.00
_cell.angle_beta   90.00
_cell.angle_gamma   90.00
#
_symmetry.space_group_name_H-M   'P 1'
#
loop_
_entity.id
_entity.type
_entity.pdbx_description
1 polymer ?
#
loop_
_entity_poly.entity_id
_entity_poly.type
_entity_poly.pdbx_seq_one_letter_code
_entity_poly.pdbx_strand_id
1 'polypeptide(L)'
;MNDEGDIDAMVQFTGQTVRGLASPDEVRPLYNAWEGWEEQTGYPPLITPFTTTRSYLEENPENVLAVAEGWASAQEYFQNNTESVVSEYGELAGLSDQANRDTIVELAQNGSMTHPINEYDSDLIDSQWQLLNVLNDLDLIPSVPPREDHVVSISELRSMAGETAAE
;
A
#
# COMPACT_ATOMS: atom_id res chain seq x y z
N MET A 1 20.74 3.59 13.88
CA MET A 1 19.76 4.22 14.80
C MET A 1 20.52 5.10 15.80
N ASN A 2 19.87 5.94 16.59
CA ASN A 2 20.57 6.55 17.73
C ASN A 2 20.74 5.47 18.80
N ASP A 3 21.96 4.96 18.95
CA ASP A 3 22.38 3.97 19.96
C ASP A 3 22.41 4.54 21.39
N GLU A 4 21.69 5.62 21.65
CA GLU A 4 21.74 6.36 22.92
C GLU A 4 20.88 5.70 24.02
N GLY A 5 20.18 4.59 23.71
CA GLY A 5 19.38 3.85 24.69
C GLY A 5 18.08 4.54 25.10
N ASP A 6 17.70 5.62 24.42
CA ASP A 6 16.54 6.45 24.76
C ASP A 6 15.21 5.94 24.16
N ILE A 7 15.24 4.87 23.35
CA ILE A 7 14.07 4.35 22.62
C ILE A 7 13.89 2.86 22.92
N ASP A 8 12.86 2.51 23.68
CA ASP A 8 12.52 1.11 24.02
C ASP A 8 11.74 0.40 22.91
N ALA A 9 10.96 1.14 22.12
CA ALA A 9 10.16 0.65 21.01
C ALA A 9 9.91 1.76 19.99
N MET A 10 9.72 1.40 18.72
CA MET A 10 9.47 2.34 17.64
C MET A 10 8.45 1.79 16.65
N VAL A 11 7.70 2.70 16.04
CA VAL A 11 6.87 2.38 14.86
C VAL A 11 7.70 2.68 13.62
N GLN A 12 7.86 1.69 12.75
CA GLN A 12 8.61 1.83 11.51
C GLN A 12 7.67 1.81 10.31
N PHE A 13 7.93 2.69 9.35
CA PHE A 13 7.25 2.72 8.06
C PHE A 13 8.29 2.81 6.94
N THR A 14 7.92 2.34 5.74
CA THR A 14 8.69 2.44 4.49
C THR A 14 10.14 1.97 4.65
N GLY A 15 11.13 2.78 4.27
CA GLY A 15 12.54 2.42 4.32
C GLY A 15 13.08 2.13 5.73
N GLN A 16 12.40 2.60 6.79
CA GLN A 16 12.80 2.23 8.16
C GLN A 16 12.41 0.79 8.50
N THR A 17 11.29 0.29 7.98
CA THR A 17 10.88 -1.12 8.15
C THR A 17 11.88 -2.04 7.46
N VAL A 18 12.31 -1.67 6.24
CA VAL A 18 13.34 -2.41 5.50
C VAL A 18 14.64 -2.47 6.27
N ARG A 19 15.11 -1.34 6.80
CA ARG A 19 16.32 -1.29 7.64
C ARG A 19 16.20 -2.13 8.89
N GLY A 20 15.03 -2.11 9.55
CA GLY A 20 14.79 -2.95 10.72
C GLY A 20 14.85 -4.44 10.38
N LEU A 21 14.27 -4.85 9.26
CA LEU A 21 14.31 -6.24 8.77
C LEU A 21 15.71 -6.67 8.33
N ALA A 22 16.48 -5.76 7.72
CA ALA A 22 17.85 -5.99 7.28
C ALA A 22 18.87 -6.05 8.45
N SER A 23 18.54 -5.48 9.61
CA SER A 23 19.40 -5.42 10.80
C SER A 23 18.76 -6.10 12.03
N PRO A 24 18.50 -7.42 12.02
CA PRO A 24 17.78 -8.14 13.08
C PRO A 24 18.51 -8.23 14.43
N ASP A 25 19.79 -7.85 14.46
CA ASP A 25 20.59 -7.74 15.68
C ASP A 25 20.47 -6.36 16.35
N GLU A 26 20.05 -5.33 15.61
CA GLU A 26 19.81 -3.97 16.14
C GLU A 26 18.37 -3.82 16.66
N VAL A 27 17.39 -4.27 15.86
CA VAL A 27 15.97 -4.23 16.21
C VAL A 27 15.27 -5.48 15.73
N ARG A 28 14.17 -5.83 16.41
CA ARG A 28 13.32 -6.96 16.02
C ARG A 28 11.86 -6.54 15.99
N PRO A 29 11.07 -6.99 14.99
CA PRO A 29 9.63 -6.78 14.99
C PRO A 29 9.01 -7.34 16.28
N LEU A 30 8.32 -6.48 17.03
CA LEU A 30 7.56 -6.87 18.23
C LEU A 30 6.11 -7.24 17.90
N TYR A 31 5.53 -6.52 16.93
CA TYR A 31 4.16 -6.66 16.47
C TYR A 31 4.05 -6.11 15.05
N ASN A 32 3.32 -6.81 14.19
CA ASN A 32 3.00 -6.35 12.85
C ASN A 32 1.50 -6.04 12.76
N ALA A 33 1.14 -4.76 12.78
CA ALA A 33 -0.24 -4.32 12.68
C ALA A 33 -0.90 -4.70 11.35
N TRP A 34 -0.11 -4.91 10.31
CA TRP A 34 -0.57 -5.36 9.01
C TRP A 34 -1.14 -6.78 9.08
N GLU A 35 -0.35 -7.72 9.59
CA GLU A 35 -0.76 -9.13 9.75
C GLU A 35 -2.02 -9.25 10.59
N GLY A 36 -2.06 -8.54 11.73
CA GLY A 36 -3.25 -8.56 12.59
C GLY A 36 -4.50 -8.00 11.93
N TRP A 37 -4.37 -7.05 11.00
CA TRP A 37 -5.48 -6.49 10.23
C TRP A 37 -5.92 -7.41 9.09
N GLU A 38 -4.95 -7.99 8.38
CA GLU A 38 -5.18 -8.93 7.28
C GLU A 38 -5.82 -10.24 7.78
N GLU A 39 -5.41 -10.74 8.96
CA GLU A 39 -6.06 -11.87 9.62
C GLU A 39 -7.53 -11.60 9.95
N GLN A 40 -7.88 -10.35 10.28
CA GLN A 40 -9.24 -9.95 10.65
C GLN A 40 -10.14 -9.69 9.45
N THR A 41 -9.59 -9.05 8.41
CA THR A 41 -10.39 -8.53 7.29
C THR A 41 -10.20 -9.32 6.00
N GLY A 42 -9.19 -10.17 5.93
CA GLY A 42 -8.74 -10.82 4.69
C GLY A 42 -7.92 -9.92 3.78
N TYR A 43 -7.69 -8.66 4.16
CA TYR A 43 -7.03 -7.66 3.32
C TYR A 43 -6.00 -6.83 4.10
N PRO A 44 -4.93 -6.38 3.44
CA PRO A 44 -4.00 -5.45 4.05
C PRO A 44 -4.61 -4.06 4.30
N PRO A 45 -4.17 -3.32 5.34
CA PRO A 45 -4.56 -1.93 5.51
C PRO A 45 -3.89 -1.05 4.45
N LEU A 46 -4.65 -0.20 3.77
CA LEU A 46 -4.12 0.71 2.75
C LEU A 46 -3.72 2.04 3.38
N ILE A 47 -2.44 2.14 3.75
CA ILE A 47 -1.92 3.31 4.47
C ILE A 47 -1.68 4.52 3.53
N THR A 48 -1.43 4.28 2.24
CA THR A 48 -1.09 5.33 1.26
C THR A 48 -1.95 5.21 -0.02
N PRO A 49 -3.11 5.90 -0.09
CA PRO A 49 -3.96 5.86 -1.27
C PRO A 49 -3.49 6.80 -2.39
N PHE A 50 -3.72 6.41 -3.64
CA PHE A 50 -3.73 7.34 -4.76
C PHE A 50 -5.07 8.07 -4.80
N THR A 51 -5.06 9.40 -4.93
CA THR A 51 -6.28 10.21 -4.93
C THR A 51 -6.29 11.19 -6.09
N THR A 52 -7.48 11.43 -6.65
CA THR A 52 -7.77 12.52 -7.59
C THR A 52 -8.97 13.31 -7.10
N THR A 53 -9.23 14.49 -7.68
CA THR A 53 -10.44 15.25 -7.32
C THR A 53 -11.68 14.59 -7.90
N ARG A 54 -12.81 14.66 -7.17
CA ARG A 54 -14.08 14.09 -7.64
C ARG A 54 -14.47 14.63 -9.02
N SER A 55 -14.37 15.94 -9.23
CA SER A 55 -14.72 16.56 -10.51
C SER A 55 -13.85 16.05 -11.66
N TYR A 56 -12.56 15.86 -11.44
CA TYR A 56 -11.67 15.35 -12.49
C TYR A 56 -12.01 13.91 -12.86
N LEU A 57 -12.30 13.06 -11.87
CA LEU A 57 -12.75 11.69 -12.08
C LEU A 57 -14.06 11.63 -12.88
N GLU A 58 -15.05 12.45 -12.52
CA GLU A 58 -16.34 12.48 -13.21
C GLU A 58 -16.22 13.01 -14.65
N GLU A 59 -15.35 13.98 -14.88
CA GLU A 59 -15.13 14.60 -16.20
C GLU A 59 -14.20 13.78 -17.10
N ASN A 60 -13.29 12.98 -16.53
CA ASN A 60 -12.22 12.29 -17.25
C ASN A 60 -11.94 10.86 -16.72
N PRO A 61 -12.97 9.99 -16.61
CA PRO A 61 -12.80 8.65 -16.02
C PRO A 61 -11.78 7.78 -16.77
N GLU A 62 -11.66 7.92 -18.09
CA GLU A 62 -10.69 7.22 -18.92
C GLU A 62 -9.24 7.59 -18.59
N ASN A 63 -8.98 8.86 -18.25
CA ASN A 63 -7.64 9.30 -17.88
C ASN A 63 -7.26 8.77 -16.49
N VAL A 64 -8.21 8.73 -15.56
CA VAL A 64 -8.00 8.16 -14.24
C VAL A 64 -7.77 6.65 -14.33
N LEU A 65 -8.56 5.95 -15.16
CA LEU A 65 -8.35 4.52 -15.45
C LEU A 65 -6.97 4.28 -16.06
N ALA A 66 -6.54 5.08 -17.04
CA ALA A 66 -5.22 4.94 -17.66
C ALA A 66 -4.07 5.10 -16.64
N VAL A 67 -4.23 5.97 -15.63
CA VAL A 67 -3.25 6.07 -14.53
C VAL A 67 -3.23 4.80 -13.68
N ALA A 68 -4.40 4.26 -13.33
CA ALA A 68 -4.51 3.02 -12.55
C ALA A 68 -3.91 1.82 -13.29
N GLU A 69 -4.14 1.69 -14.59
CA GLU A 69 -3.58 0.62 -15.43
C GLU A 69 -2.07 0.80 -15.68
N GLY A 70 -1.63 2.06 -15.82
CA GLY A 70 -0.20 2.39 -15.84
C GLY A 70 0.51 1.98 -14.55
N TRP A 71 -0.16 2.17 -13.40
CA TRP A 71 0.33 1.67 -12.12
C TRP A 71 0.36 0.14 -12.06
N ALA A 72 -0.68 -0.55 -12.55
CA ALA A 72 -0.70 -2.02 -12.66
C ALA A 72 0.54 -2.53 -13.43
N SER A 73 0.81 -1.88 -14.57
CA SER A 73 1.95 -2.22 -15.43
C SER A 73 3.29 -1.95 -14.73
N ALA A 74 3.37 -0.88 -13.93
CA ALA A 74 4.56 -0.57 -13.13
C ALA A 74 4.79 -1.59 -12.01
N GLN A 75 3.72 -2.05 -11.33
CA GLN A 75 3.79 -3.10 -10.32
C GLN A 75 4.32 -4.41 -10.94
N GLU A 76 3.74 -4.82 -12.08
CA GLU A 76 4.20 -6.02 -12.80
C GLU A 76 5.65 -5.90 -13.28
N TYR A 77 6.02 -4.74 -13.82
CA TYR A 77 7.40 -4.50 -14.25
C TYR A 77 8.36 -4.58 -13.05
N PHE A 78 8.03 -3.94 -11.92
CA PHE A 78 8.85 -4.00 -10.72
C PHE A 78 9.00 -5.43 -10.20
N GLN A 79 7.91 -6.20 -10.15
CA GLN A 79 7.92 -7.59 -9.72
C GLN A 79 8.84 -8.47 -10.60
N ASN A 80 8.79 -8.27 -11.92
CA ASN A 80 9.57 -9.04 -12.88
C ASN A 80 11.03 -8.58 -13.00
N ASN A 81 11.35 -7.38 -12.52
CA ASN A 81 12.66 -6.75 -12.70
C ASN A 81 13.24 -6.20 -11.38
N THR A 82 12.83 -6.75 -10.23
CA THR A 82 13.12 -6.15 -8.91
C THR A 82 14.61 -5.88 -8.71
N GLU A 83 15.48 -6.85 -9.01
CA GLU A 83 16.94 -6.68 -8.84
C GLU A 83 17.48 -5.50 -9.65
N SER A 84 17.04 -5.35 -10.91
CA SER A 84 17.45 -4.25 -11.77
C SER A 84 16.94 -2.91 -11.24
N VAL A 85 15.67 -2.84 -10.86
CA VAL A 85 15.05 -1.61 -10.34
C VAL A 85 15.69 -1.19 -9.02
N VAL A 86 15.93 -2.12 -8.10
CA VAL A 86 16.60 -1.84 -6.83
C VAL A 86 18.05 -1.42 -7.04
N SER A 87 18.75 -2.02 -7.99
CA SER A 87 20.12 -1.62 -8.35
C SER A 87 20.19 -0.18 -8.88
N GLU A 88 19.24 0.20 -9.74
CA GLU A 88 19.21 1.50 -10.41
C GLU A 88 18.65 2.62 -9.52
N TYR A 89 17.57 2.35 -8.78
CA TYR A 89 16.79 3.36 -8.06
C TYR A 89 16.82 3.19 -6.53
N GLY A 90 17.40 2.11 -6.00
CA GLY A 90 17.37 1.81 -4.57
C GLY A 90 18.01 2.89 -3.69
N GLU A 91 19.04 3.58 -4.19
CA GLU A 91 19.67 4.68 -3.45
C GLU A 91 18.69 5.85 -3.22
N LEU A 92 17.82 6.16 -4.20
CA LEU A 92 16.79 7.19 -4.05
C LEU A 92 15.74 6.79 -2.99
N ALA A 93 15.50 5.49 -2.83
CA ALA A 93 14.63 4.93 -1.80
C ALA A 93 15.34 4.79 -0.42
N GLY A 94 16.58 5.24 -0.29
CA GLY A 94 17.36 5.15 0.95
C GLY A 94 17.91 3.75 1.24
N LEU A 95 18.00 2.88 0.22
CA LEU A 95 18.57 1.53 0.24
C LEU A 95 20.05 1.58 -0.17
N SER A 96 20.84 2.26 0.66
CA SER A 96 22.24 2.58 0.37
C SER A 96 23.21 1.40 0.47
N ASP A 97 22.86 0.37 1.23
CA ASP A 97 23.68 -0.83 1.43
C ASP A 97 23.03 -2.09 0.84
N GLN A 98 23.84 -3.14 0.69
CA GLN A 98 23.43 -4.39 0.04
C GLN A 98 22.36 -5.14 0.85
N ALA A 99 22.43 -5.12 2.18
CA ALA A 99 21.46 -5.84 3.02
C ALA A 99 20.04 -5.30 2.82
N ASN A 100 19.89 -3.96 2.82
CA ASN A 100 18.62 -3.31 2.53
C ASN A 100 18.08 -3.64 1.13
N ARG A 101 18.95 -3.77 0.14
CA ARG A 101 18.57 -4.13 -1.24
C ARG A 101 18.09 -5.57 -1.32
N ASP A 102 18.84 -6.49 -0.71
CA ASP A 102 18.51 -7.92 -0.67
C ASP A 102 17.16 -8.15 0.02
N THR A 103 16.89 -7.43 1.12
CA THR A 103 15.59 -7.47 1.81
C THR A 103 14.43 -7.02 0.91
N ILE A 104 14.59 -5.96 0.11
CA ILE A 104 13.52 -5.55 -0.83
C ILE A 104 13.31 -6.57 -1.93
N VAL A 105 14.39 -7.16 -2.45
CA VAL A 105 14.30 -8.22 -3.47
C VAL A 105 13.51 -9.41 -2.91
N GLU A 106 13.80 -9.83 -1.68
CA GLU A 106 13.07 -10.91 -1.00
C GLU A 106 11.58 -10.55 -0.78
N LEU A 107 11.29 -9.34 -0.26
CA LEU A 107 9.92 -8.89 -0.04
C LEU A 107 9.11 -8.81 -1.34
N ALA A 108 9.73 -8.37 -2.44
CA ALA A 108 9.07 -8.35 -3.75
C ALA A 108 8.79 -9.77 -4.22
N GLN A 109 9.77 -10.68 -4.18
CA GLN A 109 9.59 -12.07 -4.59
C GLN A 109 8.48 -12.80 -3.81
N ASN A 110 8.27 -12.42 -2.55
CA ASN A 110 7.20 -12.97 -1.71
C ASN A 110 5.83 -12.28 -1.93
N GLY A 111 5.72 -11.34 -2.87
CA GLY A 111 4.49 -10.62 -3.18
C GLY A 111 4.06 -9.61 -2.11
N SER A 112 4.95 -9.29 -1.16
CA SER A 112 4.62 -8.49 0.03
C SER A 112 4.84 -6.99 -0.14
N MET A 113 5.19 -6.54 -1.35
CA MET A 113 5.56 -5.13 -1.60
C MET A 113 4.39 -4.25 -2.04
N THR A 114 3.44 -4.81 -2.80
CA THR A 114 2.32 -4.03 -3.34
C THR A 114 1.08 -4.89 -3.46
N HIS A 115 -0.08 -4.35 -3.11
CA HIS A 115 -1.36 -4.98 -3.43
C HIS A 115 -1.73 -4.71 -4.90
N PRO A 116 -2.13 -5.72 -5.70
CA PRO A 116 -2.46 -5.55 -7.10
C PRO A 116 -3.65 -4.60 -7.32
N ILE A 117 -3.56 -3.66 -8.26
CA ILE A 117 -4.67 -2.72 -8.51
C ILE A 117 -5.96 -3.41 -9.02
N ASN A 118 -5.83 -4.56 -9.69
CA ASN A 118 -6.98 -5.35 -10.14
C ASN A 118 -7.76 -5.98 -8.98
N GLU A 119 -7.16 -6.06 -7.79
CA GLU A 119 -7.77 -6.53 -6.55
C GLU A 119 -8.33 -5.37 -5.72
N TYR A 120 -8.30 -4.13 -6.25
CA TYR A 120 -8.95 -2.97 -5.64
C TYR A 120 -10.47 -3.00 -5.84
N ASP A 121 -11.10 -3.96 -5.17
CA ASP A 121 -12.52 -4.29 -5.26
C ASP A 121 -13.34 -3.74 -4.07
N SER A 122 -14.64 -4.07 -4.05
CA SER A 122 -15.54 -3.64 -2.97
C SER A 122 -15.12 -4.17 -1.61
N ASP A 123 -14.56 -5.37 -1.54
CA ASP A 123 -14.28 -6.07 -0.29
C ASP A 123 -13.02 -5.48 0.37
N LEU A 124 -11.99 -5.21 -0.44
CA LEU A 124 -10.84 -4.43 0.00
C LEU A 124 -11.26 -3.02 0.46
N ILE A 125 -12.12 -2.33 -0.30
CA ILE A 125 -12.64 -1.01 0.09
C ILE A 125 -13.40 -1.10 1.43
N ASP A 126 -14.25 -2.10 1.59
CA ASP A 126 -15.05 -2.29 2.80
C ASP A 126 -14.16 -2.56 4.02
N SER A 127 -13.04 -3.27 3.84
CA SER A 127 -12.03 -3.39 4.90
C SER A 127 -11.52 -2.02 5.35
N GLN A 128 -11.28 -1.06 4.45
CA GLN A 128 -10.84 0.27 4.85
C GLN A 128 -11.93 1.03 5.63
N TRP A 129 -13.21 0.82 5.30
CA TRP A 129 -14.32 1.37 6.07
C TRP A 129 -14.44 0.75 7.46
N GLN A 130 -14.09 -0.53 7.63
CA GLN A 130 -13.99 -1.13 8.96
C GLN A 130 -12.93 -0.43 9.81
N LEU A 131 -11.78 -0.06 9.22
CA LEU A 131 -10.76 0.72 9.94
C LEU A 131 -11.32 2.09 10.38
N LEU A 132 -12.05 2.79 9.50
CA LEU A 132 -12.68 4.07 9.87
C LEU A 132 -13.72 3.90 10.98
N ASN A 133 -14.50 2.82 10.99
CA ASN A 133 -15.42 2.51 12.09
C ASN A 133 -14.67 2.31 13.40
N VAL A 134 -13.55 1.57 13.41
CA VAL A 134 -12.70 1.41 14.60
C VAL A 134 -12.18 2.77 15.10
N LEU A 135 -11.72 3.64 14.19
CA LEU A 135 -11.26 4.99 14.56
C LEU A 135 -12.39 5.85 15.13
N ASN A 136 -13.60 5.71 14.60
CA ASN A 136 -14.78 6.42 15.10
C ASN A 136 -15.21 5.91 16.48
N ASP A 137 -15.21 4.58 16.70
CA ASP A 137 -15.56 3.96 17.98
C ASP A 137 -14.55 4.31 19.10
N LEU A 138 -13.31 4.66 18.71
CA LEU A 138 -12.27 5.17 19.59
C LEU A 138 -12.30 6.71 19.76
N ASP A 139 -13.31 7.39 19.22
CA ASP A 139 -13.46 8.86 19.23
C ASP A 139 -12.26 9.61 18.58
N LEU A 140 -11.52 8.94 17.68
CA LEU A 140 -10.37 9.55 16.97
C LEU A 140 -10.80 10.35 15.74
N ILE A 141 -11.97 10.04 15.19
CA ILE A 141 -12.63 10.80 14.12
C ILE A 141 -14.08 11.10 14.53
N PRO A 142 -14.65 12.23 14.09
CA PRO A 142 -15.99 12.63 14.53
C PRO A 142 -17.13 11.82 13.89
N SER A 143 -16.88 11.24 12.72
CA SER A 143 -17.84 10.43 11.97
C SER A 143 -17.15 9.68 10.85
N VAL A 144 -17.65 8.49 10.51
CA VAL A 144 -17.25 7.77 9.28
C VAL A 144 -17.97 8.41 8.07
N PRO A 145 -17.24 8.82 7.02
CA PRO A 145 -17.87 9.35 5.81
C PRO A 145 -18.64 8.27 5.05
N PRO A 146 -19.69 8.62 4.28
CA PRO A 146 -20.39 7.67 3.42
C PRO A 146 -19.44 7.09 2.36
N ARG A 147 -19.38 5.76 2.24
CA ARG A 147 -18.55 5.02 1.28
C ARG A 147 -18.75 5.47 -0.16
N GLU A 148 -20.01 5.47 -0.59
CA GLU A 148 -20.43 5.75 -1.97
C GLU A 148 -19.98 7.13 -2.49
N ASP A 149 -19.69 8.05 -1.58
CA ASP A 149 -19.25 9.40 -1.92
C ASP A 149 -17.72 9.53 -2.05
N HIS A 150 -16.93 8.58 -1.54
CA HIS A 150 -15.51 8.84 -1.27
C HIS A 150 -14.56 7.89 -1.98
N VAL A 151 -15.07 6.81 -2.57
CA VAL A 151 -14.22 5.79 -3.19
C VAL A 151 -14.94 5.13 -4.36
N VAL A 152 -14.15 4.72 -5.36
CA VAL A 152 -14.60 4.00 -6.55
C VAL A 152 -13.67 2.81 -6.74
N SER A 153 -14.21 1.61 -6.82
CA SER A 153 -13.45 0.38 -7.12
C SER A 153 -12.92 0.38 -8.56
N ILE A 154 -11.97 -0.50 -8.87
CA ILE A 154 -11.43 -0.59 -10.23
C ILE A 154 -12.52 -0.99 -11.25
N SER A 155 -13.49 -1.81 -10.86
CA SER A 155 -14.60 -2.22 -11.73
C SER A 155 -15.58 -1.08 -11.99
N GLU A 156 -15.90 -0.29 -10.97
CA GLU A 156 -16.72 0.93 -11.13
C GLU A 156 -16.00 1.96 -12.00
N LEU A 157 -14.68 2.15 -11.82
CA LEU A 157 -13.88 3.05 -12.64
C LEU A 157 -13.88 2.63 -14.12
N ARG A 158 -13.73 1.33 -14.40
CA ARG A 158 -13.86 0.76 -15.75
C ARG A 158 -15.24 1.03 -16.35
N SER A 159 -16.30 0.83 -15.55
CA SER A 159 -17.67 1.15 -15.98
C SER A 159 -17.85 2.64 -16.27
N MET A 160 -17.25 3.54 -15.48
CA MET A 160 -17.28 4.99 -15.72
C MET A 160 -16.56 5.37 -17.01
N ALA A 161 -15.45 4.69 -17.33
CA ALA A 161 -14.69 4.87 -18.57
C ALA A 161 -15.37 4.23 -19.81
N GLY A 162 -16.50 3.54 -19.63
CA GLY A 162 -17.24 2.91 -20.71
C GLY A 162 -16.74 1.52 -21.12
N GLU A 163 -15.87 0.89 -20.31
CA GLU A 163 -15.51 -0.50 -20.48
C GLU A 163 -16.64 -1.40 -19.95
N THR A 164 -17.19 -2.27 -20.81
CA THR A 164 -18.05 -3.36 -20.35
C THR A 164 -17.22 -4.36 -19.56
N ALA A 165 -17.69 -4.75 -18.38
CA ALA A 165 -17.08 -5.81 -17.58
C ALA A 165 -16.79 -7.03 -18.46
N ALA A 166 -15.53 -7.47 -18.48
CA ALA A 166 -15.17 -8.73 -19.10
C ALA A 166 -15.89 -9.85 -18.32
N GLU A 167 -16.72 -10.63 -19.03
CA GLU A 167 -17.36 -11.85 -18.51
C GLU A 167 -16.35 -12.91 -18.09
#